data_AF-A0A2D8A6Q7-F1
#
_entry.id   AF-A0A2D8A6Q7-F1
#
_cell.length_a   1.000
_cell.length_b   1.000
_cell.length_c   1.000
_cell.angle_alpha   90.00
_cell.angle_beta   90.00
_cell.angle_gamma   90.00
#
_symmetry.space_group_name_H-M   'P 1'
#
loop_
_entity.id
_entity.type
_entity.pdbx_description
1 polymer ?
#
loop_
_entity_poly.entity_id
_entity_poly.type
_entity_poly.pdbx_seq_one_letter_code
_entity_poly.pdbx_strand_id
1 'polypeptide(L)'
;MHNNRQALAFGSVIFLFIAFVIIIVLSLWLWPKYKVYKQELNGQAALKEAEWSKQILIEEAKAREQASLMQAKARVTLAQAEGEAQIVRAKAEGAADIERAKATAEANRIIGESLKDNEEYLRYIWIKGLQDGSGERIYIPTEAGLPILEAGKAGKR
;
A
#
# COMPACT_ATOMS: atom_id res chain seq x y z
N MET A 1 -31.59 0.75 108.41
CA MET A 1 -30.38 0.43 107.63
C MET A 1 -30.44 1.18 106.30
N HIS A 2 -29.76 2.33 106.19
CA HIS A 2 -29.83 3.20 105.01
C HIS A 2 -28.94 2.65 103.90
N ASN A 3 -29.55 2.17 102.82
CA ASN A 3 -28.87 1.39 101.79
C ASN A 3 -28.44 2.26 100.60
N ASN A 4 -27.14 2.20 100.30
CA ASN A 4 -26.30 3.05 99.45
C ASN A 4 -26.60 2.99 97.92
N ARG A 5 -27.85 2.74 97.50
CA ARG A 5 -28.20 2.52 96.08
C ARG A 5 -28.20 3.80 95.24
N GLN A 6 -28.48 4.97 95.84
CA GLN A 6 -28.47 6.24 95.09
C GLN A 6 -27.05 6.76 94.85
N ALA A 7 -26.11 6.57 95.79
CA ALA A 7 -24.71 6.97 95.60
C ALA A 7 -24.01 6.19 94.47
N LEU A 8 -24.32 4.90 94.31
CA LEU A 8 -23.81 4.08 93.20
C LEU A 8 -24.38 4.51 91.83
N ALA A 9 -25.62 4.99 91.78
CA ALA A 9 -26.26 5.48 90.56
C ALA A 9 -25.73 6.85 90.10
N PHE A 10 -25.41 7.76 91.03
CA PHE A 10 -24.80 9.05 90.69
C PHE A 10 -23.36 8.90 90.17
N GLY A 11 -22.58 7.97 90.76
CA GLY A 11 -21.20 7.70 90.31
C GLY A 11 -21.12 7.11 88.89
N SER A 12 -22.05 6.24 88.50
CA SER A 12 -22.05 5.63 87.16
C SER A 12 -22.44 6.61 86.05
N VAL A 13 -23.37 7.54 86.32
CA VAL A 13 -23.76 8.58 85.37
C VAL A 13 -22.60 9.55 85.10
N ILE A 14 -21.85 9.95 86.15
CA ILE A 14 -20.67 10.80 86.01
C ILE A 14 -19.57 10.09 85.19
N PHE A 15 -19.35 8.80 85.42
CA PHE A 15 -18.38 8.01 84.65
C PHE A 15 -18.75 7.91 83.16
N LEU A 16 -20.02 7.66 82.84
CA LEU A 16 -20.49 7.62 81.45
C LEU A 16 -20.35 8.97 80.76
N PHE A 17 -20.62 10.07 81.47
CA PHE A 17 -20.43 11.41 80.93
C PHE A 17 -18.95 11.70 80.64
N ILE A 18 -18.04 11.35 81.55
CA ILE A 18 -16.59 11.49 81.34
C ILE A 18 -16.12 10.62 80.17
N ALA A 19 -16.56 9.37 80.08
CA ALA A 19 -16.23 8.48 78.97
C ALA A 19 -16.72 9.05 77.62
N PHE A 20 -17.92 9.62 77.58
CA PHE A 20 -18.47 10.27 76.40
C PHE A 20 -17.65 11.50 75.98
N VAL A 21 -17.24 12.35 76.94
CA VAL A 21 -16.38 13.51 76.66
C VAL A 21 -15.01 13.06 76.13
N ILE A 22 -14.43 12.00 76.68
CA ILE A 22 -13.15 11.43 76.19
C ILE A 22 -13.28 10.94 74.75
N ILE A 23 -14.38 10.26 74.40
CA ILE A 23 -14.64 9.81 73.03
C ILE A 23 -14.72 11.00 72.07
N ILE A 24 -15.44 12.06 72.45
CA ILE A 24 -15.55 13.28 71.63
C ILE A 24 -14.18 13.91 71.42
N VAL A 25 -13.37 14.04 72.46
CA VAL A 25 -12.02 14.62 72.36
C VAL A 25 -11.12 13.77 71.46
N LEU A 26 -11.16 12.44 71.58
CA LEU A 26 -10.41 11.53 70.70
C LEU A 26 -10.88 11.61 69.25
N SER A 27 -12.20 11.67 69.01
CA SER A 27 -12.75 11.84 67.66
C SER A 27 -12.33 13.17 67.03
N LEU A 28 -12.39 14.27 67.79
CA LEU A 28 -11.94 15.59 67.33
C LEU A 28 -10.43 15.63 67.06
N TRP A 29 -9.63 14.83 67.78
CA TRP A 29 -8.19 14.75 67.56
C TRP A 29 -7.80 13.85 66.38
N LEU A 30 -8.52 12.74 66.13
CA LEU A 30 -8.26 11.84 64.99
C LEU A 30 -8.74 12.41 63.65
N TRP A 31 -9.85 13.15 63.64
CA TRP A 31 -10.47 13.68 62.42
C TRP A 31 -9.53 14.51 61.52
N PRO A 32 -8.78 15.53 62.03
CA PRO A 32 -7.90 16.33 61.20
C PRO A 32 -6.72 15.50 60.63
N LYS A 33 -6.19 14.53 61.40
CA LYS A 33 -5.10 13.66 60.93
C LYS A 33 -5.55 12.70 59.82
N TYR A 34 -6.74 12.12 59.95
CA TYR A 34 -7.31 11.26 58.92
C TYR A 34 -7.53 12.01 57.59
N LYS A 35 -8.00 13.26 57.66
CA LYS A 35 -8.22 14.09 56.47
C LYS A 35 -6.93 14.35 55.69
N VAL A 36 -5.83 14.67 56.38
CA VAL A 36 -4.52 14.92 55.75
C VAL A 36 -3.96 13.64 55.14
N TYR A 37 -3.99 12.52 55.86
CA TYR A 37 -3.53 11.23 55.34
C TYR A 37 -4.29 10.80 54.08
N LYS A 38 -5.62 10.96 54.08
CA LYS A 38 -6.45 10.69 52.90
C LYS A 38 -6.10 11.61 51.73
N GLN A 39 -5.84 12.89 52.00
CA GLN A 39 -5.45 13.85 50.96
C GLN A 39 -4.07 13.53 50.37
N GLU A 40 -3.12 13.08 51.19
CA GLU A 40 -1.80 12.65 50.75
C GLU A 40 -1.86 11.38 49.90
N LEU A 41 -2.61 10.36 50.33
CA LEU A 41 -2.86 9.15 49.53
C LEU A 41 -3.50 9.47 48.18
N ASN A 42 -4.48 10.38 48.16
CA ASN A 42 -5.11 10.82 46.92
C ASN A 42 -4.12 11.55 46.00
N GLY A 43 -3.24 12.39 46.54
CA GLY A 43 -2.19 13.07 45.78
C GLY A 43 -1.18 12.08 45.18
N GLN A 44 -0.72 11.11 45.97
CA GLN A 44 0.18 10.04 45.51
C GLN A 44 -0.48 9.16 44.43
N ALA A 45 -1.76 8.83 44.59
CA ALA A 45 -2.52 8.08 43.58
C ALA A 45 -2.63 8.86 42.27
N ALA A 46 -2.98 10.17 42.34
CA ALA A 46 -3.09 11.03 41.17
C ALA A 46 -1.74 11.21 40.44
N LEU A 47 -0.63 11.35 41.17
CA LEU A 47 0.71 11.42 40.56
C LEU A 47 1.08 10.12 39.85
N LYS A 48 0.85 8.96 40.49
CA LYS A 48 1.11 7.66 39.87
C LYS A 48 0.26 7.43 38.62
N GLU A 49 -1.01 7.83 38.65
CA GLU A 49 -1.91 7.74 37.51
C GLU A 49 -1.45 8.64 36.35
N ALA A 50 -0.98 9.86 36.64
CA ALA A 50 -0.42 10.77 35.64
C ALA A 50 0.88 10.22 35.02
N GLU A 51 1.77 9.66 35.83
CA GLU A 51 3.01 9.01 35.36
C GLU A 51 2.72 7.83 34.46
N TRP A 52 1.80 6.95 34.86
CA TRP A 52 1.37 5.79 34.07
C TRP A 52 0.69 6.22 32.77
N SER A 53 -0.20 7.21 32.84
CA SER A 53 -0.86 7.74 31.65
C SER A 53 0.16 8.28 30.65
N LYS A 54 1.18 9.00 31.12
CA LYS A 54 2.28 9.48 30.27
C LYS A 54 3.09 8.33 29.67
N GLN A 55 3.37 7.30 30.45
CA GLN A 55 4.10 6.13 29.98
C GLN A 55 3.31 5.38 28.90
N ILE A 56 2.00 5.20 29.08
CA ILE A 56 1.11 4.59 28.08
C ILE A 56 1.13 5.41 26.78
N LEU A 57 1.03 6.74 26.87
CA LEU A 57 1.08 7.61 25.69
C LEU A 57 2.42 7.51 24.95
N ILE A 58 3.54 7.44 25.67
CA ILE A 58 4.87 7.28 25.07
C ILE A 58 4.99 5.92 24.40
N GLU A 59 4.56 4.86 25.08
CA GLU A 59 4.64 3.50 24.54
C GLU A 59 3.73 3.32 23.32
N GLU A 60 2.52 3.89 23.37
CA GLU A 60 1.62 3.92 22.23
C GLU A 60 2.20 4.74 21.07
N ALA A 61 2.79 5.90 21.34
CA ALA A 61 3.46 6.70 20.31
C ALA A 61 4.62 5.93 19.67
N LYS A 62 5.45 5.25 20.47
CA LYS A 62 6.53 4.37 19.97
C LYS A 62 5.98 3.20 19.15
N ALA A 63 4.93 2.54 19.61
CA ALA A 63 4.31 1.44 18.88
C ALA A 63 3.75 1.93 17.54
N ARG A 64 3.12 3.11 17.49
CA ARG A 64 2.65 3.74 16.26
C ARG A 64 3.79 4.12 15.32
N GLU A 65 4.88 4.68 15.85
CA GLU A 65 6.08 4.99 15.07
C GLU A 65 6.69 3.73 14.46
N GLN A 66 6.89 2.68 15.27
CA GLN A 66 7.39 1.39 14.81
C GLN A 66 6.48 0.78 13.75
N ALA A 67 5.17 0.82 13.93
CA ALA A 67 4.21 0.38 12.93
C ALA A 67 4.33 1.17 11.62
N SER A 68 4.46 2.50 11.70
CA SER A 68 4.67 3.37 10.53
C SER A 68 5.98 3.06 9.82
N LEU A 69 7.08 2.85 10.56
CA LEU A 69 8.38 2.47 9.99
C LEU A 69 8.34 1.09 9.33
N MET A 70 7.67 0.11 9.93
CA MET A 70 7.48 -1.21 9.33
C MET A 70 6.66 -1.12 8.05
N GLN A 71 5.59 -0.32 8.03
CA GLN A 71 4.80 -0.06 6.84
C GLN A 71 5.62 0.63 5.74
N ALA A 72 6.43 1.63 6.09
CA ALA A 72 7.30 2.33 5.15
C ALA A 72 8.33 1.36 4.56
N LYS A 73 8.98 0.54 5.40
CA LYS A 73 9.92 -0.49 4.97
C LYS A 73 9.26 -1.51 4.03
N ALA A 74 8.06 -1.99 4.38
CA ALA A 74 7.31 -2.91 3.53
C ALA A 74 7.02 -2.31 2.15
N ARG A 75 6.60 -1.03 2.09
CA ARG A 75 6.38 -0.34 0.80
C ARG A 75 7.65 -0.22 -0.03
N VAL A 76 8.79 0.11 0.58
CA VAL A 76 10.08 0.19 -0.13
C VAL A 76 10.48 -1.17 -0.66
N THR A 77 10.34 -2.23 0.12
CA THR A 77 10.64 -3.59 -0.33
C THR A 77 9.74 -4.02 -1.48
N LEU A 78 8.45 -3.72 -1.41
CA LEU A 78 7.51 -4.00 -2.51
C LEU A 78 7.89 -3.21 -3.77
N ALA A 79 8.14 -1.91 -3.65
CA ALA A 79 8.53 -1.08 -4.79
C ALA A 79 9.87 -1.52 -5.41
N GLN A 80 10.83 -1.96 -4.60
CA GLN A 80 12.09 -2.51 -5.08
C GLN A 80 11.84 -3.83 -5.84
N ALA A 81 11.05 -4.74 -5.29
CA ALA A 81 10.71 -6.01 -5.94
C ALA A 81 9.97 -5.79 -7.27
N GLU A 82 9.06 -4.81 -7.32
CA GLU A 82 8.36 -4.41 -8.55
C GLU A 82 9.33 -3.82 -9.58
N GLY A 83 10.25 -2.95 -9.16
CA GLY A 83 11.29 -2.39 -10.04
C GLY A 83 12.21 -3.47 -10.61
N GLU A 84 12.66 -4.41 -9.79
CA GLU A 84 13.46 -5.55 -10.23
C GLU A 84 12.68 -6.44 -11.21
N ALA A 85 11.40 -6.74 -10.91
CA ALA A 85 10.53 -7.51 -11.80
C ALA A 85 10.32 -6.81 -13.14
N GLN A 86 10.16 -5.50 -13.16
CA GLN A 86 10.02 -4.72 -14.39
C GLN A 86 11.28 -4.77 -15.25
N ILE A 87 12.47 -4.68 -14.64
CA ILE A 87 13.75 -4.78 -15.36
C ILE A 87 13.91 -6.18 -15.97
N VAL A 88 13.62 -7.23 -15.20
CA VAL A 88 13.69 -8.62 -15.70
C VAL A 88 12.71 -8.82 -16.86
N ARG A 89 11.49 -8.31 -16.72
CA ARG A 89 10.47 -8.37 -17.76
C ARG A 89 10.92 -7.63 -19.03
N ALA A 90 11.39 -6.39 -18.92
CA ALA A 90 11.87 -5.61 -20.06
C ALA A 90 13.05 -6.29 -20.77
N LYS A 91 13.96 -6.91 -20.02
CA LYS A 91 15.05 -7.71 -20.59
C LYS A 91 14.54 -8.95 -21.34
N ALA A 92 13.58 -9.66 -20.78
CA ALA A 92 12.99 -10.83 -21.40
C ALA A 92 12.21 -10.48 -22.69
N GLU A 93 11.44 -9.39 -22.66
CA GLU A 93 10.72 -8.86 -23.82
C GLU A 93 11.71 -8.42 -24.92
N GLY A 94 12.76 -7.66 -24.56
CA GLY A 94 13.79 -7.26 -25.52
C GLY A 94 14.54 -8.46 -26.14
N ALA A 95 14.85 -9.49 -25.35
CA ALA A 95 15.46 -10.71 -25.86
C ALA A 95 14.52 -11.46 -26.81
N ALA A 96 13.22 -11.54 -26.49
CA ALA A 96 12.22 -12.16 -27.35
C ALA A 96 12.04 -11.41 -28.67
N ASP A 97 12.08 -10.07 -28.65
CA ASP A 97 11.97 -9.26 -29.86
C ASP A 97 13.20 -9.40 -30.77
N ILE A 98 14.40 -9.50 -30.20
CA ILE A 98 15.62 -9.80 -30.96
C ILE A 98 15.49 -11.16 -31.65
N GLU A 99 15.01 -12.18 -30.96
CA GLU A 99 14.84 -13.51 -31.53
C GLU A 99 13.80 -13.54 -32.66
N ARG A 100 12.67 -12.84 -32.48
CA ARG A 100 11.67 -12.66 -33.54
C ARG A 100 12.25 -11.93 -34.76
N ALA A 101 13.03 -10.89 -34.53
CA ALA A 101 13.66 -10.13 -35.61
C ALA A 101 14.68 -10.99 -36.38
N LYS A 102 15.48 -11.80 -35.68
CA LYS A 102 16.40 -12.77 -36.31
C LYS A 102 15.66 -13.82 -37.12
N ALA A 103 14.61 -14.43 -36.56
CA ALA A 103 13.80 -15.42 -37.26
C ALA A 103 13.17 -14.83 -38.53
N THR A 104 12.69 -13.59 -38.46
CA THR A 104 12.13 -12.88 -39.62
C THR A 104 13.20 -12.57 -40.67
N ALA A 105 14.38 -12.12 -40.25
CA ALA A 105 15.49 -11.86 -41.16
C ALA A 105 15.98 -13.13 -41.85
N GLU A 106 16.06 -14.25 -41.13
CA GLU A 106 16.43 -15.54 -41.70
C GLU A 106 15.37 -16.07 -42.67
N ALA A 107 14.08 -15.96 -42.33
CA ALA A 107 13.00 -16.29 -43.24
C ALA A 107 13.06 -15.45 -44.53
N ASN A 108 13.27 -14.14 -44.40
CA ASN A 108 13.42 -13.25 -45.55
C ASN A 108 14.64 -13.60 -46.41
N ARG A 109 15.77 -13.97 -45.78
CA ARG A 109 16.96 -14.44 -46.48
C ARG A 109 16.69 -15.71 -47.27
N ILE A 110 16.05 -16.72 -46.65
CA ILE A 110 15.69 -17.98 -47.31
C ILE A 110 14.76 -17.73 -48.50
N ILE A 111 13.73 -16.89 -48.31
CA ILE A 111 12.82 -16.51 -49.39
C ILE A 111 13.60 -15.83 -50.51
N GLY A 112 14.42 -14.82 -50.20
CA GLY A 112 15.20 -14.10 -51.21
C GLY A 112 16.15 -15.00 -51.99
N GLU A 113 16.84 -15.93 -51.31
CA GLU A 113 17.69 -16.95 -51.95
C GLU A 113 16.87 -17.89 -52.84
N SER A 114 15.68 -18.32 -52.40
CA SER A 114 14.80 -19.21 -53.17
C SER A 114 14.28 -18.57 -54.47
N LEU A 115 14.22 -17.23 -54.52
CA LEU A 115 13.71 -16.47 -55.65
C LEU A 115 14.81 -16.01 -56.63
N LYS A 116 16.08 -15.96 -56.22
CA LYS A 116 17.15 -15.28 -56.95
C LYS A 116 17.44 -15.87 -58.34
N ASP A 117 17.24 -17.18 -58.50
CA ASP A 117 17.55 -17.91 -59.73
C ASP A 117 16.36 -18.78 -60.21
N ASN A 118 15.12 -18.38 -59.89
CA ASN A 118 13.92 -19.15 -60.20
C ASN A 118 12.84 -18.31 -60.89
N GLU A 119 13.11 -17.94 -62.15
CA GLU A 119 12.24 -17.05 -62.93
C GLU A 119 10.89 -17.71 -63.27
N GLU A 120 10.86 -19.03 -63.47
CA GLU A 120 9.63 -19.80 -63.69
C GLU A 120 8.71 -19.75 -62.46
N TYR A 121 9.28 -19.88 -61.25
CA TYR A 121 8.51 -19.78 -60.02
C TYR A 121 7.99 -18.36 -59.78
N LEU A 122 8.80 -17.33 -60.02
CA LEU A 122 8.36 -15.94 -59.95
C LEU A 122 7.21 -15.66 -60.92
N ARG A 123 7.31 -16.16 -62.17
CA ARG A 123 6.26 -16.05 -63.18
C ARG A 123 4.98 -16.79 -62.75
N TYR A 124 5.11 -17.98 -62.16
CA TYR A 124 3.98 -18.72 -61.60
C TYR A 124 3.29 -17.96 -60.46
N ILE A 125 4.02 -17.46 -59.47
CA ILE A 125 3.48 -16.66 -58.36
C ILE A 125 2.77 -15.40 -58.89
N TRP A 126 3.36 -14.73 -59.88
CA TRP A 126 2.76 -13.56 -60.52
C TRP A 126 1.43 -13.88 -61.22
N ILE A 127 1.39 -14.93 -62.05
CA ILE A 127 0.17 -15.38 -62.73
C ILE A 127 -0.90 -15.77 -61.72
N LYS A 128 -0.52 -16.48 -60.65
CA LYS A 128 -1.44 -16.87 -59.59
C LYS A 128 -2.01 -15.66 -58.85
N GLY A 129 -1.19 -14.67 -58.52
CA GLY A 129 -1.64 -13.41 -57.90
C GLY A 129 -2.61 -12.61 -58.78
N LEU A 130 -2.42 -12.64 -60.11
CA LEU A 130 -3.36 -12.06 -61.06
C LEU A 130 -4.70 -12.81 -61.10
N GLN A 131 -4.69 -14.13 -60.89
CA GLN A 131 -5.88 -14.98 -60.88
C GLN A 131 -6.68 -14.85 -59.58
N ASP A 132 -6.00 -14.68 -58.44
CA ASP A 132 -6.62 -14.50 -57.11
C ASP A 132 -7.24 -13.08 -56.92
N GLY A 133 -7.14 -12.20 -57.93
CA GLY A 133 -7.87 -10.93 -57.98
C GLY A 133 -7.27 -9.79 -57.15
N SER A 134 -6.08 -9.96 -56.56
CA SER A 134 -5.32 -8.88 -55.90
C SER A 134 -4.58 -7.98 -56.89
N GLY A 135 -5.14 -7.82 -58.09
CA GLY A 135 -4.63 -6.94 -59.14
C GLY A 135 -4.88 -5.48 -58.79
N GLU A 136 -4.25 -4.98 -57.73
CA GLU A 136 -4.05 -3.55 -57.57
C GLU A 136 -3.24 -3.09 -58.78
N ARG A 137 -3.87 -2.28 -59.65
CA ARG A 137 -3.25 -1.77 -60.87
C ARG A 137 -2.09 -0.87 -60.48
N ILE A 138 -0.89 -1.43 -60.33
CA ILE A 138 0.33 -0.66 -60.13
C ILE A 138 0.67 -0.05 -61.50
N TYR A 139 0.35 1.23 -61.66
CA TYR A 139 0.76 2.03 -62.80
C TYR A 139 2.28 2.21 -62.74
N ILE A 140 3.01 1.48 -63.59
CA ILE A 140 4.42 1.76 -63.84
C ILE A 140 4.45 2.78 -64.99
N PRO A 141 4.83 4.05 -64.73
CA PRO A 141 4.99 5.01 -65.81
C PRO A 141 6.15 4.51 -66.67
N THR A 142 5.90 4.19 -67.94
CA THR A 142 6.97 4.22 -68.92
C THR A 142 7.45 5.67 -69.00
N GLU A 143 8.77 5.87 -69.04
CA GLU A 143 9.48 7.14 -68.75
C GLU A 143 9.09 8.37 -69.60
N ALA A 144 8.02 8.34 -70.39
CA ALA A 144 7.62 9.44 -71.25
C ALA A 144 6.12 9.76 -71.27
N GLY A 145 5.32 9.34 -70.27
CA GLY A 145 4.03 9.98 -69.93
C GLY A 145 2.98 10.18 -71.04
N LEU A 146 3.11 9.51 -72.18
CA LEU A 146 2.22 9.69 -73.33
C LEU A 146 1.54 8.35 -73.66
N PRO A 147 0.20 8.27 -73.56
CA PRO A 147 -0.52 7.07 -73.96
C PRO A 147 -0.38 6.87 -75.48
N ILE A 148 -0.02 5.65 -75.89
CA ILE A 148 0.00 5.27 -77.31
C ILE A 148 -1.46 5.20 -77.76
N LEU A 149 -1.91 6.23 -78.47
CA LEU A 149 -3.23 6.27 -79.07
C LEU A 149 -3.23 5.37 -80.31
N GLU A 150 -3.91 4.23 -80.22
CA GLU A 150 -4.40 3.49 -81.38
C GLU A 150 -5.41 4.37 -82.16
N ALA A 151 -4.93 5.28 -83.01
CA ALA A 151 -5.81 6.09 -83.87
C ALA A 151 -5.12 6.51 -85.18
N GLY A 152 -4.50 5.54 -85.86
CA GLY A 152 -3.95 5.70 -87.22
C GLY A 152 -4.84 5.11 -88.34
N LYS A 153 -6.14 4.89 -88.09
CA LYS A 153 -7.09 4.40 -89.11
C LYS A 153 -8.32 5.31 -89.24
N ALA A 154 -8.12 6.50 -89.79
CA ALA A 154 -9.11 7.29 -90.54
C ALA A 154 -8.37 8.48 -91.17
N GLY A 155 -8.45 8.80 -92.46
CA GLY A 155 -9.34 8.32 -93.50
C GLY A 155 -8.71 8.43 -94.89
N LYS A 156 -9.15 7.52 -95.77
CA LYS A 156 -9.20 7.74 -97.21
C LYS A 156 -10.32 8.74 -97.49
N ARG A 157 -9.98 9.86 -98.13
CA ARG A 157 -10.63 10.48 -99.32
C ARG A 157 -10.19 11.93 -99.43
#